data_AF-A0A7V9CWJ5-F1
#
_entry.id   AF-A0A7V9CWJ5-F1
#
_cell.length_a   1.000
_cell.length_b   1.000
_cell.length_c   1.000
_cell.angle_alpha   90.00
_cell.angle_beta   90.00
_cell.angle_gamma   90.00
#
_symmetry.space_group_name_H-M   'P 1'
#
loop_
_entity.id
_entity.type
_entity.pdbx_description
1 polymer ?
#
loop_
_entity_poly.entity_id
_entity_poly.type
_entity_poly.pdbx_seq_one_letter_code
_entity_poly.pdbx_strand_id
1 'polypeptide(L)'
;MPRTKATVYLDPDVLRATRVRAARTGRRDSDIVEEALREYLGFAVIDRIRSRSNLTPEEAMRLANEEVHAARRERRGSADS
;
A
#
# COMPACT_ATOMS: atom_id res chain seq x y z
N MET A 1 -9.33 -6.39 5.85
CA MET A 1 -10.47 -5.46 6.09
C MET A 1 -11.70 -5.97 5.36
N PRO A 2 -12.92 -5.73 5.86
CA PRO A 2 -14.15 -6.13 5.17
C PRO A 2 -14.30 -5.39 3.83
N ARG A 3 -14.87 -6.05 2.82
CA ARG A 3 -15.15 -5.45 1.49
C ARG A 3 -16.51 -4.77 1.50
N THR A 4 -16.61 -3.60 0.86
CA THR A 4 -17.88 -2.87 0.64
C THR A 4 -18.35 -3.06 -0.80
N LYS A 5 -19.65 -3.29 -1.02
CA LYS A 5 -20.22 -3.41 -2.37
C LYS A 5 -20.23 -2.04 -3.06
N ALA A 6 -19.71 -1.99 -4.28
CA ALA A 6 -19.79 -0.84 -5.17
C ALA A 6 -20.33 -1.27 -6.53
N THR A 7 -21.10 -0.39 -7.18
CA THR A 7 -21.59 -0.59 -8.56
C THR A 7 -20.95 0.48 -9.43
N VAL A 8 -20.27 0.07 -10.50
CA VAL A 8 -19.61 0.96 -11.45
C VAL A 8 -19.95 0.53 -12.87
N TYR A 9 -20.01 1.51 -13.78
CA TYR A 9 -20.09 1.23 -15.21
C TYR A 9 -18.69 0.98 -15.74
N LEU A 10 -18.52 -0.11 -16.50
CA LEU A 10 -17.27 -0.47 -17.14
C LEU A 10 -17.50 -0.60 -18.63
N ASP A 11 -16.47 -0.27 -19.40
CA ASP A 11 -16.44 -0.60 -20.81
C ASP A 11 -16.63 -2.13 -21.01
N PRO A 12 -17.45 -2.58 -21.99
CA PRO A 12 -17.70 -3.99 -22.22
C PRO A 12 -16.45 -4.83 -22.45
N ASP A 13 -15.44 -4.28 -23.12
CA ASP A 13 -14.19 -4.97 -23.41
C ASP A 13 -13.34 -5.12 -22.14
N VAL A 14 -13.37 -4.12 -21.26
CA VAL A 14 -12.72 -4.18 -19.94
C VAL A 14 -13.37 -5.26 -19.06
N LEU A 15 -14.71 -5.33 -19.04
CA LEU A 15 -15.42 -6.38 -18.30
C LEU A 15 -15.09 -7.77 -18.86
N ARG A 16 -15.04 -7.91 -20.19
CA ARG A 16 -14.67 -9.17 -20.84
C ARG A 16 -13.24 -9.58 -20.50
N ALA A 17 -12.28 -8.68 -20.59
CA ALA A 17 -10.89 -8.95 -20.23
C ALA A 17 -10.75 -9.38 -18.76
N THR A 18 -11.49 -8.72 -17.86
CA THR A 18 -11.55 -9.05 -16.43
C THR A 18 -12.03 -10.49 -16.21
N ARG A 19 -13.14 -10.89 -16.84
CA ARG A 19 -13.68 -12.26 -16.75
C ARG A 19 -12.72 -13.31 -17.27
N VAL A 20 -12.05 -13.04 -18.39
CA VAL A 20 -11.04 -13.94 -18.96
C VAL A 20 -9.88 -14.14 -17.99
N ARG A 21 -9.40 -13.05 -17.37
CA ARG A 21 -8.33 -13.11 -16.37
C ARG A 21 -8.76 -13.87 -15.11
N ALA A 22 -9.97 -13.59 -14.61
CA ALA A 22 -10.56 -14.27 -13.46
C ALA A 22 -10.64 -15.79 -13.71
N ALA A 23 -11.20 -16.21 -14.84
CA ALA A 23 -11.29 -17.61 -15.22
C ALA A 23 -9.90 -18.28 -15.33
N ARG A 24 -8.93 -17.63 -15.98
CA ARG A 24 -7.56 -18.15 -16.11
C ARG A 24 -6.81 -18.30 -14.79
N THR A 25 -7.22 -17.57 -13.75
CA THR A 25 -6.56 -17.59 -12.43
C THR A 25 -7.38 -18.31 -11.37
N GLY A 26 -8.57 -18.80 -11.70
CA GLY A 26 -9.50 -19.38 -10.71
C GLY A 26 -9.98 -18.37 -9.66
N ARG A 27 -9.97 -17.07 -9.97
CA ARG A 27 -10.34 -15.99 -9.05
C ARG A 27 -11.70 -15.40 -9.41
N ARG A 28 -12.29 -14.60 -8.50
CA ARG A 28 -13.52 -13.86 -8.78
C ARG A 28 -13.19 -12.57 -9.54
N ASP A 29 -14.12 -12.09 -10.35
CA ASP A 29 -14.00 -10.78 -11.04
C ASP A 29 -13.66 -9.66 -10.04
N SER A 30 -14.29 -9.67 -8.86
CA SER A 30 -14.03 -8.68 -7.81
C SER A 30 -12.61 -8.73 -7.25
N ASP A 31 -11.93 -9.89 -7.29
CA ASP A 31 -10.54 -9.99 -6.87
C ASP A 31 -9.60 -9.35 -7.90
N ILE A 32 -9.91 -9.49 -9.19
CA ILE A 32 -9.14 -8.87 -10.28
C ILE A 32 -9.31 -7.34 -10.24
N VAL A 33 -10.55 -6.87 -10.08
CA VAL A 33 -10.85 -5.43 -9.98
C VAL A 33 -10.19 -4.81 -8.75
N GLU A 34 -10.29 -5.44 -7.58
CA GLU A 34 -9.65 -4.94 -6.36
C GLU A 34 -8.12 -4.86 -6.51
N GLU A 35 -7.48 -5.88 -7.08
CA GLU A 35 -6.03 -5.87 -7.31
C GLU A 35 -5.61 -4.73 -8.23
N ALA A 36 -6.29 -4.57 -9.37
CA ALA A 36 -5.99 -3.51 -10.32
C ALA A 36 -6.16 -2.11 -9.70
N LEU A 37 -7.22 -1.91 -8.92
CA LEU A 37 -7.45 -0.64 -8.21
C LEU A 37 -6.40 -0.39 -7.12
N ARG A 38 -6.01 -1.43 -6.37
CA ARG A 38 -4.95 -1.30 -5.36
C ARG A 38 -3.60 -0.97 -5.96
N GLU A 39 -3.27 -1.56 -7.10
CA GLU A 39 -2.04 -1.27 -7.82
C GLU A 39 -2.06 0.16 -8.38
N TYR A 40 -3.13 0.52 -9.11
CA TYR A 40 -3.29 1.84 -9.70
C TYR A 40 -3.29 2.98 -8.68
N LEU A 41 -3.96 2.78 -7.54
CA LEU A 41 -4.05 3.78 -6.46
C LEU A 41 -2.87 3.71 -5.48
N GLY A 42 -1.87 2.85 -5.74
CA GLY A 42 -0.66 2.76 -4.92
C GLY A 42 -0.83 2.07 -3.56
N PHE A 43 -2.00 1.50 -3.25
CA PHE A 43 -2.21 0.71 -2.04
C PHE A 43 -1.31 -0.52 -1.99
N ALA A 44 -0.98 -1.14 -3.12
CA ALA A 44 -0.06 -2.27 -3.16
C ALA A 44 1.36 -1.90 -2.66
N VAL A 45 1.82 -0.67 -2.92
CA VAL A 45 3.11 -0.15 -2.42
C VAL A 45 3.04 0.10 -0.92
N ILE A 46 1.94 0.69 -0.45
CA ILE A 46 1.70 0.92 0.98
C ILE A 46 1.64 -0.42 1.73
N ASP A 47 0.94 -1.42 1.19
CA ASP A 47 0.84 -2.76 1.76
C ASP A 47 2.21 -3.46 1.78
N ARG A 48 3.07 -3.26 0.77
CA ARG A 48 4.45 -3.77 0.76
C ARG A 48 5.34 -3.10 1.82
N ILE A 49 5.23 -1.78 1.99
CA ILE A 49 6.00 -1.04 3.01
C ILE A 49 5.52 -1.48 4.41
N ARG A 50 4.20 -1.53 4.61
CA ARG A 50 3.58 -1.96 5.86
C ARG A 50 3.91 -3.40 6.22
N SER A 51 3.90 -4.33 5.25
CA SER A 51 4.26 -5.74 5.50
C SER A 51 5.73 -5.96 5.82
N ARG A 52 6.62 -5.03 5.45
CA ARG A 52 8.03 -5.06 5.87
C ARG A 52 8.27 -4.46 7.25
N SER A 53 7.32 -3.70 7.79
CA SER A 53 7.41 -3.10 9.12
C SER A 53 6.53 -3.85 10.11
N ASN A 54 7.14 -4.61 11.03
CA ASN A 54 6.45 -5.18 12.20
C ASN A 54 6.23 -4.15 13.32
N LEU A 55 6.42 -2.86 13.03
CA LEU A 55 6.28 -1.80 14.01
C LEU A 55 4.81 -1.41 14.12
N THR A 56 4.29 -1.40 15.33
CA THR A 56 3.02 -0.75 15.65
C THR A 56 3.10 0.75 15.36
N PRO A 57 1.96 1.45 15.22
CA PRO A 57 1.95 2.89 14.98
C PRO A 57 2.78 3.70 16.00
N GLU A 58 2.75 3.30 17.27
CA GLU A 58 3.51 3.94 18.35
C GLU A 58 5.01 3.72 18.19
N GLU A 59 5.42 2.50 17.84
CA GLU A 59 6.83 2.15 17.63
C GLU A 59 7.40 2.84 16.39
N ALA A 60 6.61 2.95 15.32
CA ALA A 60 6.99 3.69 14.11
C ALA A 60 7.19 5.19 14.42
N MET A 61 6.30 5.78 15.22
CA MET A 61 6.37 7.19 15.60
C MET A 61 7.53 7.47 16.57
N ARG A 62 7.81 6.54 17.49
CA ARG A 62 8.99 6.61 18.36
C ARG A 62 10.28 6.55 17.56
N LEU A 63 10.40 5.57 16.65
CA LEU A 63 11.57 5.42 15.78
C LEU A 63 11.80 6.68 14.93
N ALA A 64 10.74 7.25 14.34
CA ALA A 64 10.86 8.49 13.57
C ALA A 64 11.40 9.67 14.40
N ASN A 65 10.95 9.81 15.65
CA ASN A 65 11.46 10.85 16.55
C ASN A 65 12.92 10.60 16.95
N GLU A 66 13.30 9.36 17.24
CA GLU A 66 14.67 8.98 17.58
C GLU A 66 15.65 9.35 16.45
N GLU A 67 15.32 9.05 15.20
CA GLU A 67 16.11 9.41 14.02
C GLU A 67 16.22 10.93 13.83
N VAL A 68 15.12 11.68 14.00
CA VAL A 68 15.15 13.16 13.94
C VAL A 68 16.04 13.74 15.05
N HIS A 69 15.97 13.17 16.25
CA HIS A 69 16.83 13.60 17.35
C HIS A 69 18.31 13.24 17.09
N ALA A 70 18.61 12.07 16.52
CA ALA A 70 19.96 11.67 16.14
C ALA A 70 20.56 12.62 15.08
N ALA A 71 19.83 12.87 13.99
CA ALA A 71 20.26 13.77 12.93
C ALA A 71 20.47 15.23 13.40
N ARG A 72 19.76 15.65 14.46
CA ARG A 72 19.95 16.95 15.11
C ARG A 72 21.19 16.98 16.02
N ARG A 73 21.50 15.87 16.71
CA ARG A 73 22.72 15.74 17.52
C ARG A 73 23.97 15.74 16.65
N GLU A 74 23.96 15.00 15.54
CA GLU A 74 25.05 14.98 14.57
C GLU A 74 25.34 16.38 14.00
N ARG A 75 24.29 17.11 13.60
CA ARG A 75 24.41 18.49 13.11
C ARG A 75 24.89 19.50 14.16
N ARG A 76 24.66 19.23 15.45
CA ARG A 76 25.17 20.08 16.53
C ARG A 76 26.61 19.75 16.90
N GLY A 77 26.99 18.47 16.81
CA GLY A 77 28.38 18.03 17.03
C GLY A 77 29.33 18.49 15.91
N SER A 78 28.86 18.57 14.67
CA SER A 78 29.66 19.07 13.54
C SER A 78 29.73 20.61 13.45
N ALA A 79 29.01 21.34 14.30
CA ALA A 79 29.11 22.79 14.44
C ALA A 79 30.06 23.23 15.56
N ASP A 80 30.60 22.27 16.33
CA ASP A 80 31.47 22.47 17.50
C ASP A 80 32.86 21.79 17.31
N SER A 81 33.23 21.48 16.05
CA SER A 81 34.54 20.91 15.64
C SER A 81 35.21 21.78 14.59
#